data_AF-A0A967SN05-F1
#
_entry.id   AF-A0A967SN05-F1
#
_cell.length_a   1.000
_cell.length_b   1.000
_cell.length_c   1.000
_cell.angle_alpha   90.00
_cell.angle_beta   90.00
_cell.angle_gamma   90.00
#
_symmetry.space_group_name_H-M   'P 1'
#
loop_
_entity.id
_entity.type
_entity.pdbx_description
1 polymer ?
#
loop_
_entity_poly.entity_id
_entity_poly.type
_entity_poly.pdbx_seq_one_letter_code
_entity_poly.pdbx_strand_id
1 'polypeptide(L)' 'MTMLKTAADIEAIARAGTIIAALFDALDDRVGPGVSTADLDALAEDFIRSHDGAEPAFKGLYG' A
#
# COMPACT_ATOMS: atom_id res chain seq x y z
N MET A 1 22.95 1.07 15.05
CA MET A 1 22.37 -0.05 15.82
C MET A 1 21.16 -0.54 15.06
N THR A 2 21.14 -1.80 14.62
CA THR A 2 20.04 -2.36 13.82
C THR A 2 19.14 -3.20 14.71
N MET A 3 17.83 -2.94 14.66
CA MET A 3 16.83 -3.71 15.40
C MET A 3 16.54 -5.01 14.63
N LEU A 4 16.75 -6.16 15.27
CA LEU A 4 16.31 -7.45 14.73
C LEU A 4 14.78 -7.53 14.80
N LYS A 5 14.15 -7.92 13.71
CA LYS A 5 12.70 -8.11 13.64
C LYS A 5 12.30 -9.38 14.37
N THR A 6 11.22 -9.30 15.12
CA THR A 6 10.59 -10.48 15.72
C THR A 6 9.85 -11.28 14.65
N ALA A 7 9.47 -12.52 14.95
CA ALA A 7 8.62 -13.30 14.04
C ALA A 7 7.30 -12.58 13.73
N ALA A 8 6.68 -11.94 14.73
CA ALA A 8 5.45 -11.19 14.54
C ALA A 8 5.63 -9.97 13.60
N ASP A 9 6.76 -9.26 13.71
CA ASP A 9 7.09 -8.17 12.79
C ASP A 9 7.24 -8.67 11.35
N ILE A 10 7.92 -9.81 11.17
CA ILE A 10 8.14 -10.42 9.84
C ILE A 10 6.79 -10.81 9.22
N GLU A 11 5.90 -11.42 9.99
CA GLU A 11 4.55 -11.77 9.53
C GLU A 11 3.72 -10.54 9.16
N ALA A 12 3.82 -9.46 9.95
CA ALA A 12 3.15 -8.20 9.62
C ALA A 12 3.68 -7.58 8.33
N ILE A 13 5.01 -7.57 8.13
CA ILE A 13 5.67 -7.11 6.91
C ILE A 13 5.24 -7.97 5.71
N ALA A 14 5.17 -9.29 5.85
CA ALA A 14 4.75 -10.19 4.79
C ALA A 14 3.30 -9.95 4.36
N ARG A 15 2.39 -9.76 5.32
CA ARG A 15 0.98 -9.40 5.02
C ARG A 15 0.89 -8.06 4.31
N ALA A 16 1.58 -7.04 4.80
CA ALA A 16 1.62 -5.72 4.17
C ALA A 16 2.19 -5.79 2.73
N GLY A 17 3.28 -6.53 2.53
CA GLY A 17 3.88 -6.74 1.22
C GLY A 17 2.95 -7.44 0.23
N THR A 18 2.13 -8.40 0.71
CA THR A 18 1.13 -9.08 -0.12
C THR A 18 0.06 -8.10 -0.62
N ILE A 19 -0.43 -7.20 0.25
CA ILE A 19 -1.40 -6.17 -0.13
C ILE A 19 -0.78 -5.20 -1.15
N ILE A 20 0.48 -4.79 -0.94
CA ILE A 20 1.18 -3.88 -1.85
C ILE A 20 1.38 -4.53 -3.23
N ALA A 21 1.75 -5.82 -3.29
CA ALA A 21 1.88 -6.53 -4.56
C ALA A 21 0.55 -6.59 -5.32
N ALA A 22 -0.54 -6.95 -4.65
CA ALA A 22 -1.88 -6.99 -5.25
C ALA A 22 -2.36 -5.60 -5.72
N LEU A 23 -1.98 -4.53 -5.01
CA LEU A 23 -2.24 -3.15 -5.44
C LEU A 23 -1.52 -2.83 -6.75
N PHE A 24 -0.25 -3.21 -6.90
CA PHE A 24 0.48 -2.99 -8.16
C PHE A 24 -0.15 -3.74 -9.33
N ASP A 25 -0.58 -4.98 -9.11
CA ASP A 25 -1.31 -5.75 -10.14
C ASP A 25 -2.62 -5.06 -10.54
N ALA A 26 -3.36 -4.50 -9.57
CA ALA A 26 -4.61 -3.77 -9.84
C ALA A 26 -4.40 -2.42 -10.56
N LEU A 27 -3.22 -1.81 -10.40
CA LEU A 27 -2.86 -0.54 -11.02
C LEU A 27 -2.36 -0.70 -12.46
N ASP A 28 -1.84 -1.86 -12.85
CA ASP A 28 -1.20 -2.06 -14.16
C ASP A 28 -2.14 -1.69 -15.33
N ASP A 29 -3.39 -2.12 -15.26
CA ASP A 29 -4.43 -1.80 -16.26
C ASP A 29 -4.99 -0.37 -16.16
N ARG A 30 -4.57 0.40 -15.15
CA ARG A 30 -5.06 1.76 -14.88
C ARG A 30 -4.03 2.84 -15.20
N VAL A 31 -2.77 2.48 -15.37
CA VAL A 31 -1.71 3.44 -15.72
C VAL A 31 -1.69 3.65 -17.23
N GLY A 32 -1.89 4.90 -17.67
CA GLY A 32 -1.84 5.23 -19.09
C GLY A 32 -1.89 6.74 -19.38
N PRO A 33 -1.65 7.14 -20.64
CA PRO A 33 -1.73 8.54 -21.04
C PRO A 33 -3.09 9.16 -20.71
N GLY A 34 -3.08 10.34 -20.09
CA GLY A 34 -4.30 11.08 -19.72
C GLY A 34 -4.91 10.69 -18.38
N VAL A 35 -4.38 9.68 -17.68
CA VAL A 35 -4.80 9.33 -16.31
C VAL A 35 -4.18 10.30 -15.31
N SER A 36 -4.98 10.81 -14.38
CA SER A 36 -4.49 11.67 -13.30
C SER A 36 -3.79 10.84 -12.23
N THR A 37 -2.66 11.31 -11.73
CA THR A 37 -2.01 10.70 -10.56
C THR A 37 -2.89 10.77 -9.30
N ALA A 38 -3.80 11.74 -9.22
CA ALA A 38 -4.77 11.82 -8.13
C ALA A 38 -5.81 10.70 -8.20
N ASP A 39 -6.20 10.26 -9.40
CA ASP A 39 -7.15 9.14 -9.57
C ASP A 39 -6.49 7.82 -9.17
N LEU A 40 -5.22 7.63 -9.52
CA LEU A 40 -4.42 6.47 -9.10
C LEU A 40 -4.21 6.45 -7.58
N ASP A 41 -3.96 7.60 -6.98
CA ASP A 41 -3.81 7.76 -5.54
C ASP A 41 -5.12 7.46 -4.78
N ALA A 42 -6.27 7.93 -5.28
CA ALA A 42 -7.57 7.61 -4.71
C ALA A 42 -7.88 6.10 -4.78
N LEU A 43 -7.62 5.47 -5.92
CA LEU A 43 -7.77 4.03 -6.08
C LEU A 43 -6.86 3.26 -5.11
N ALA A 44 -5.60 3.68 -4.98
CA ALA A 44 -4.66 3.05 -4.07
C ALA A 44 -5.10 3.19 -2.61
N GLU A 45 -5.62 4.35 -2.21
CA GLU A 45 -6.17 4.56 -0.87
C GLU A 45 -7.38 3.65 -0.60
N ASP A 46 -8.35 3.61 -1.50
CA ASP A 46 -9.53 2.75 -1.38
C ASP A 46 -9.14 1.26 -1.30
N PHE A 47 -8.21 0.82 -2.16
CA PHE A 47 -7.71 -0.55 -2.18
C PHE A 47 -7.00 -0.91 -0.87
N ILE A 48 -6.12 -0.04 -0.36
CA ILE A 48 -5.43 -0.31 0.92
C ILE A 48 -6.46 -0.42 2.04
N ARG A 49 -7.41 0.51 2.11
CA ARG A 49 -8.44 0.55 3.17
C ARG A 49 -9.45 -0.59 3.08
N SER A 50 -9.58 -1.26 1.93
CA SER A 50 -10.45 -2.43 1.79
C SER A 50 -9.90 -3.70 2.46
N HIS A 51 -8.67 -3.66 3.00
CA HIS A 51 -8.05 -4.77 3.71
C HIS A 51 -8.07 -4.51 5.21
N ASP A 52 -8.55 -5.48 5.99
CA ASP A 52 -8.68 -5.35 7.44
C ASP A 52 -7.35 -5.00 8.12
N GLY A 53 -7.35 -3.88 8.87
CA GLY A 53 -6.20 -3.40 9.62
C GLY A 53 -5.08 -2.77 8.78
N ALA A 54 -5.31 -2.52 7.48
CA ALA A 54 -4.37 -1.80 6.63
C ALA A 54 -4.69 -0.30 6.54
N GLU A 55 -3.65 0.52 6.51
CA GLU A 55 -3.76 1.98 6.41
C GLU A 55 -2.69 2.54 5.45
N PRO A 56 -2.98 3.63 4.71
CA PRO A 56 -1.99 4.26 3.85
C PRO A 56 -0.85 4.91 4.66
N ALA A 57 0.35 4.34 4.58
CA ALA A 57 1.49 4.73 5.42
C ALA A 57 1.94 6.19 5.28
N PHE A 58 1.68 6.83 4.12
CA PHE A 58 2.14 8.19 3.84
C PHE A 58 1.05 9.27 4.00
N LYS A 59 -0.23 8.89 4.09
CA LYS A 59 -1.32 9.88 4.21
C LYS A 59 -1.30 10.49 5.62
N GLY A 60 -1.19 11.82 5.69
CA GLY A 60 -1.14 12.55 6.96
C GLY A 60 0.20 12.47 7.70
N LEU A 61 1.25 11.89 7.11
CA LEU A 61 2.53 11.67 7.79
C LEU A 61 3.33 12.97 8.03
N TYR A 62 3.13 14.01 7.22
CA TYR A 62 4.04 15.16 7.18
C TYR A 62 3.46 16.52 7.57
N GLY A 63 2.20 16.62 7.99
CA GLY A 63 1.60 17.81 8.61
C GLY A 63 1.71 19.10 7.80
#